data_AF-A0A8C0ARN1-F1
#
_entry.id   AF-A0A8C0ARN1-F1
#
_cell.length_a   1.000
_cell.length_b   1.000
_cell.length_c   1.000
_cell.angle_alpha   90.00
_cell.angle_beta   90.00
_cell.angle_gamma   90.00
#
_symmetry.space_group_name_H-M   'P 1'
#
loop_
_entity.id
_entity.type
_entity.pdbx_description
1 polymer ?
#
loop_
_entity_poly.entity_id
_entity_poly.type
_entity_poly.pdbx_seq_one_letter_code
_entity_poly.pdbx_strand_id
1 'polypeptide(L)'
;MKTDFNVRSFLDQLEDDADGFVSPVDDKMPSRSNQDMGLSNLHEASIPELLEQLQEVREEKKRIRKKLRDFEDNFFRQNGRNVQKEDRTPMAEEYNEYKQIKAKLRLLEVLISKRDISSKIM
;
A
#
# COMPACT_ATOMS: atom_id res chain seq x y z
N MET A 1 22.64 8.77 -24.58
CA MET A 1 22.79 7.77 -23.49
C MET A 1 21.38 7.36 -23.08
N LYS A 2 20.95 6.16 -23.49
CA LYS A 2 19.60 5.65 -23.22
C LYS A 2 19.63 5.03 -21.83
N THR A 3 19.02 5.68 -20.85
CA THR A 3 18.74 5.07 -19.55
C THR A 3 17.55 4.14 -19.75
N ASP A 4 17.84 2.88 -20.07
CA ASP A 4 16.88 1.80 -19.95
C ASP A 4 16.47 1.73 -18.47
N PHE A 5 15.33 2.36 -18.16
CA PHE A 5 14.78 2.46 -16.82
C PHE A 5 14.19 1.09 -16.45
N ASN A 6 15.08 0.11 -16.24
CA ASN A 6 14.81 -1.13 -15.53
C ASN A 6 14.67 -0.83 -14.01
N VAL A 7 13.89 0.20 -13.69
CA VAL A 7 13.60 0.64 -12.31
C VAL A 7 12.39 -0.10 -11.75
N ARG A 8 11.68 -0.84 -12.61
CA ARG A 8 10.60 -1.74 -12.21
C ARG A 8 11.08 -2.87 -11.29
N SER A 9 12.34 -3.30 -11.43
CA SER A 9 12.96 -4.31 -10.55
C SER A 9 13.68 -3.69 -9.35
N PHE A 10 14.30 -2.52 -9.51
CA PHE A 10 15.11 -1.93 -8.44
C PHE A 10 14.28 -1.37 -7.28
N LEU A 11 13.07 -0.87 -7.56
CA LEU A 11 12.17 -0.38 -6.51
C LEU A 11 11.47 -1.52 -5.74
N ASP A 12 11.32 -2.69 -6.36
CA ASP A 12 10.81 -3.91 -5.71
C ASP A 12 11.87 -4.47 -4.73
N GLN A 13 13.16 -4.37 -5.08
CA GLN A 13 14.26 -4.88 -4.26
C GLN A 13 14.57 -4.04 -3.01
N LEU A 14 14.33 -2.72 -3.04
CA LEU A 14 14.59 -1.84 -1.89
C LEU A 14 13.47 -1.81 -0.84
N GLU A 15 12.25 -2.23 -1.19
CA GLU A 15 11.14 -2.30 -0.22
C GLU A 15 11.05 -3.65 0.52
N ASP A 16 11.56 -4.74 -0.07
CA ASP A 16 11.43 -6.09 0.50
C ASP A 16 12.57 -6.49 1.45
N ASP A 17 13.80 -6.02 1.24
CA ASP A 17 14.96 -6.45 2.01
C ASP A 17 15.23 -5.63 3.29
N ALA A 18 14.33 -4.72 3.66
CA ALA A 18 14.58 -3.82 4.78
C ALA A 18 14.15 -4.34 6.15
N ASP A 19 13.10 -5.17 6.34
CA ASP A 19 12.70 -5.62 7.71
C ASP A 19 11.56 -6.67 7.82
N GLY A 20 11.36 -7.58 6.85
CA GLY A 20 10.46 -8.75 7.06
C GLY A 20 9.01 -8.46 7.45
N PHE A 21 8.50 -7.25 7.19
CA PHE A 21 7.14 -6.83 7.55
C PHE A 21 6.13 -7.41 6.56
N VAL A 22 5.75 -8.67 6.79
CA VAL A 22 4.70 -9.34 6.03
C VAL A 22 3.35 -8.96 6.63
N SER A 23 2.59 -8.15 5.90
CA SER A 23 1.19 -7.89 6.24
C SER A 23 0.46 -9.25 6.34
N PRO A 24 -0.17 -9.58 7.47
CA PRO A 24 -0.76 -10.89 7.72
C PRO A 24 -1.80 -11.19 6.64
N VAL A 25 -1.54 -12.24 5.84
CA VAL A 25 -2.55 -12.81 4.96
C VAL A 25 -3.66 -13.35 5.85
N ASP A 26 -4.86 -12.77 5.74
CA ASP A 26 -6.03 -13.26 6.45
C ASP A 26 -6.66 -14.31 5.54
N ASP A 27 -6.38 -15.59 5.80
CA ASP A 27 -7.08 -16.68 5.15
C ASP A 27 -8.52 -16.75 5.70
N LYS A 28 -9.47 -16.45 4.80
CA LYS A 28 -10.93 -16.56 4.93
C LYS A 28 -11.63 -15.57 5.88
N MET A 29 -12.18 -14.52 5.28
CA MET A 29 -13.61 -14.21 5.43
C MET A 29 -14.15 -13.49 4.17
N PRO A 30 -15.18 -14.01 3.48
CA PRO A 30 -15.87 -13.25 2.45
C PRO A 30 -16.90 -12.34 3.13
N SER A 31 -16.45 -11.42 3.99
CA SER A 31 -17.32 -10.32 4.37
C SER A 31 -17.24 -9.31 3.24
N ARG A 32 -18.37 -9.15 2.55
CA ARG A 32 -18.63 -8.05 1.63
C ARG A 32 -18.53 -6.74 2.42
N SER A 33 -17.32 -6.25 2.70
CA SER A 33 -17.12 -4.84 2.98
C SER A 33 -17.28 -4.14 1.64
N ASN A 34 -18.53 -3.78 1.36
CA ASN A 34 -18.94 -2.85 0.31
C ASN A 34 -18.47 -1.42 0.68
N GLN A 35 -17.24 -1.29 1.17
CA GLN A 35 -16.57 -0.01 1.20
C GLN A 35 -16.16 0.20 -0.25
N ASP A 36 -16.98 0.95 -0.98
CA ASP A 36 -16.55 1.53 -2.23
C ASP A 36 -15.23 2.24 -1.91
N MET A 37 -14.11 1.62 -2.32
CA MET A 37 -12.75 2.01 -1.93
C MET A 37 -12.35 3.37 -2.54
N GLY A 38 -13.33 4.16 -3.00
CA GLY A 38 -13.18 5.38 -3.79
C GLY A 38 -12.44 5.13 -5.10
N LEU A 39 -12.29 3.87 -5.51
CA LEU A 39 -11.52 3.49 -6.71
C LEU A 39 -12.34 3.66 -7.98
N SER A 40 -13.67 3.75 -7.83
CA SER A 40 -14.64 3.96 -8.89
C SER A 40 -14.30 5.20 -9.74
N ASN A 41 -13.70 6.25 -9.19
CA ASN A 41 -13.40 7.48 -9.94
C ASN A 41 -11.98 7.55 -10.52
N LEU A 42 -11.11 6.57 -10.22
CA LEU A 42 -9.70 6.61 -10.66
C LEU A 42 -9.53 6.41 -12.16
N HIS A 43 -10.47 5.72 -12.82
CA HIS A 43 -10.38 5.45 -14.25
C HIS A 43 -10.60 6.70 -15.11
N GLU A 44 -11.34 7.69 -14.60
CA GLU A 44 -11.65 8.96 -15.27
C GLU A 44 -10.61 10.06 -14.98
N ALA A 45 -9.91 9.99 -13.85
CA ALA A 45 -8.87 10.94 -13.46
C ALA A 45 -7.79 11.08 -14.54
N SER A 46 -7.26 12.28 -14.78
CA SER A 46 -6.18 12.55 -15.72
C SER A 46 -4.82 12.02 -15.25
N ILE A 47 -3.81 11.94 -16.13
CA ILE A 47 -2.44 11.54 -15.74
C ILE A 47 -1.85 12.38 -14.59
N PRO A 48 -1.89 13.73 -14.63
CA PRO A 48 -1.33 14.53 -13.53
C PRO A 48 -2.07 14.27 -12.21
N GLU A 49 -3.40 14.14 -12.24
CA GLU A 49 -4.20 13.81 -11.04
C GLU A 49 -3.87 12.41 -10.48
N LEU A 50 -3.64 11.41 -11.36
CA LEU A 50 -3.20 10.08 -10.92
C LEU A 50 -1.81 10.11 -10.26
N LEU A 51 -0.90 10.97 -10.74
CA LEU A 51 0.44 11.12 -10.16
C LEU A 51 0.39 11.83 -8.80
N GLU A 52 -0.44 12.86 -8.67
CA GLU A 52 -0.68 13.55 -7.40
C GLU A 52 -1.24 12.58 -6.36
N GLN A 53 -2.31 11.84 -6.71
CA GLN A 53 -2.87 10.83 -5.82
C GLN A 53 -1.88 9.70 -5.50
N LEU A 54 -1.00 9.33 -6.44
CA LEU A 54 0.05 8.34 -6.17
C LEU A 54 1.02 8.84 -5.10
N GLN A 55 1.39 10.12 -5.14
CA GLN A 55 2.25 10.73 -4.14
C GLN A 55 1.56 10.79 -2.76
N GLU A 56 0.30 11.22 -2.70
CA GLU A 56 -0.49 11.25 -1.47
C GLU A 56 -0.59 9.85 -0.84
N VAL A 57 -0.93 8.84 -1.65
CA VAL A 57 -1.06 7.45 -1.18
C VAL A 57 0.27 6.88 -0.69
N ARG A 58 1.41 7.31 -1.24
CA ARG A 58 2.74 6.93 -0.73
C ARG A 58 3.03 7.55 0.64
N GLU A 59 2.70 8.83 0.82
CA GLU A 59 2.87 9.51 2.10
C GLU A 59 1.96 8.91 3.17
N GLU A 60 0.73 8.60 2.80
CA GLU A 60 -0.24 7.96 3.66
C GLU A 60 0.17 6.53 4.05
N LYS A 61 0.68 5.72 3.10
CA LYS A 61 1.31 4.41 3.37
C LYS A 61 2.43 4.53 4.40
N LYS A 62 3.27 5.57 4.30
CA LYS A 62 4.37 5.82 5.22
C LYS A 62 3.85 6.19 6.62
N ARG A 63 2.82 7.04 6.70
CA ARG A 63 2.18 7.46 7.95
C ARG A 63 1.59 6.27 8.71
N ILE A 64 0.76 5.46 8.04
CA ILE A 64 0.14 4.29 8.65
C ILE A 64 1.20 3.25 9.05
N ARG A 65 2.19 2.98 8.19
CA ARG A 65 3.29 2.06 8.53
C ARG A 65 4.05 2.50 9.78
N LYS A 66 4.24 3.79 9.98
CA LYS A 66 4.86 4.31 11.21
C LYS A 66 3.96 4.05 12.42
N LYS A 67 2.67 4.40 12.34
CA LYS A 67 1.71 4.21 13.44
C LYS A 67 1.59 2.75 13.87
N LEU A 68 1.54 1.82 12.91
CA LEU A 68 1.51 0.38 13.19
C LEU A 68 2.80 -0.11 13.86
N ARG A 69 3.97 0.37 13.41
CA ARG A 69 5.25 0.02 14.04
C ARG A 69 5.37 0.57 15.46
N ASP A 70 4.99 1.82 15.67
CA ASP A 70 5.01 2.43 17.01
C ASP A 70 4.11 1.63 17.98
N PHE A 71 2.97 1.12 17.50
CA PHE A 71 2.12 0.21 18.28
C PHE A 71 2.78 -1.14 18.56
N GLU A 72 3.30 -1.82 17.53
CA GLU A 72 3.94 -3.14 17.66
C GLU A 72 5.17 -3.08 18.58
N ASP A 73 5.99 -2.04 18.47
CA ASP A 73 7.15 -1.82 19.32
C ASP A 73 6.75 -1.56 20.78
N ASN A 74 5.73 -0.72 21.00
CA ASN A 74 5.23 -0.46 22.35
C ASN A 74 4.61 -1.72 22.96
N PHE A 75 3.87 -2.49 22.19
CA PHE A 75 3.30 -3.76 22.61
C PHE A 75 4.40 -4.76 22.99
N PHE A 76 5.43 -4.88 22.17
CA PHE A 76 6.56 -5.76 22.44
C PHE A 76 7.29 -5.37 23.72
N ARG A 77 7.55 -4.07 23.93
CA ARG A 77 8.20 -3.56 25.15
C ARG A 77 7.40 -3.82 26.42
N GLN A 78 6.07 -3.76 26.35
CA GLN A 78 5.19 -3.95 27.51
C GLN A 78 4.93 -5.43 27.82
N ASN A 79 4.75 -6.25 26.78
CA ASN A 79 4.29 -7.63 26.92
C ASN A 79 5.39 -8.68 26.72
N GLY A 80 6.57 -8.27 26.22
CA GLY A 80 7.69 -9.17 25.93
C GLY A 80 7.43 -10.15 24.80
N ARG A 81 6.39 -9.94 23.99
CA ARG A 81 6.00 -10.77 22.84
C ARG A 81 5.43 -9.92 21.71
N ASN A 82 5.44 -10.47 20.49
CA ASN A 82 4.85 -9.80 19.33
C ASN A 82 3.32 -9.79 19.40
N VAL A 83 2.71 -8.83 18.68
CA VAL A 83 1.26 -8.67 18.52
C VAL A 83 0.66 -9.88 17.82
N GLN A 84 -0.33 -10.52 18.44
CA GLN A 84 -1.12 -11.61 17.82
C GLN A 84 -2.43 -11.07 17.24
N LYS A 85 -3.17 -11.92 16.52
CA LYS A 85 -4.41 -11.52 15.83
C LYS A 85 -5.42 -10.87 16.77
N GLU A 86 -5.58 -11.43 17.97
CA GLU A 86 -6.49 -10.95 19.01
C GLU A 86 -6.09 -9.56 19.54
N ASP A 87 -4.78 -9.29 19.61
CA ASP A 87 -4.21 -8.04 20.10
C ASP A 87 -4.31 -6.88 19.09
N ARG A 88 -4.72 -7.15 17.85
CA ARG A 88 -4.82 -6.12 16.79
C ARG A 88 -6.07 -5.28 16.88
N THR A 89 -7.03 -5.68 17.70
CA THR A 89 -8.30 -4.96 17.89
C THR A 89 -8.13 -3.45 18.12
N PRO A 90 -7.16 -2.97 18.93
CA PRO A 90 -6.93 -1.54 19.13
C PRO A 90 -6.45 -0.78 17.90
N MET A 91 -5.84 -1.47 16.92
CA MET A 91 -5.32 -0.91 15.67
C MET A 91 -6.05 -1.46 14.42
N ALA A 92 -7.27 -1.98 14.59
CA ALA A 92 -7.96 -2.71 13.53
C ALA A 92 -8.24 -1.83 12.31
N GLU A 93 -8.56 -0.55 12.54
CA GLU A 93 -8.79 0.43 11.48
C GLU A 93 -7.49 0.69 10.70
N GLU A 94 -6.37 0.92 11.39
CA GLU A 94 -5.07 1.19 10.79
C GLU A 94 -4.54 0.00 9.98
N TYR A 95 -4.74 -1.23 10.49
CA TYR A 95 -4.39 -2.43 9.72
C TYR A 95 -5.25 -2.56 8.46
N ASN A 96 -6.55 -2.25 8.55
CA ASN A 96 -7.43 -2.25 7.39
C ASN A 96 -7.04 -1.16 6.40
N GLU A 97 -6.85 0.08 6.85
CA GLU A 97 -6.38 1.21 6.06
C GLU A 97 -5.08 0.87 5.34
N TYR A 98 -4.10 0.27 6.02
CA TYR A 98 -2.85 -0.15 5.39
C TYR A 98 -3.07 -1.11 4.20
N LYS A 99 -3.99 -2.08 4.34
CA LYS A 99 -4.36 -3.01 3.25
C LYS A 99 -5.03 -2.26 2.10
N GLN A 100 -5.91 -1.31 2.40
CA GLN A 100 -6.61 -0.49 1.40
C GLN A 100 -5.64 0.41 0.62
N ILE A 101 -4.73 1.08 1.35
CA ILE A 101 -3.69 1.92 0.78
C ILE A 101 -2.79 1.12 -0.16
N LYS A 102 -2.39 -0.10 0.24
CA LYS A 102 -1.61 -0.99 -0.66
C LYS A 102 -2.38 -1.32 -1.94
N ALA A 103 -3.68 -1.61 -1.84
CA ALA A 103 -4.51 -1.89 -3.02
C ALA A 103 -4.64 -0.65 -3.92
N LYS A 104 -4.93 0.53 -3.35
CA LYS A 104 -5.01 1.80 -4.08
C LYS A 104 -3.70 2.16 -4.77
N LEU A 105 -2.57 1.98 -4.09
CA LEU A 105 -1.24 2.21 -4.65
C LEU A 105 -0.99 1.35 -5.89
N ARG A 106 -1.25 0.04 -5.79
CA ARG A 106 -1.09 -0.87 -6.94
C ARG A 106 -2.01 -0.50 -8.10
N LEU A 107 -3.26 -0.10 -7.81
CA LEU A 107 -4.18 0.32 -8.87
C LEU A 107 -3.69 1.59 -9.58
N LEU A 108 -3.25 2.61 -8.85
CA LEU A 108 -2.68 3.83 -9.42
C LEU A 108 -1.46 3.53 -10.30
N GLU A 109 -0.53 2.70 -9.82
CA GLU A 109 0.63 2.25 -10.59
C GLU A 109 0.23 1.57 -11.91
N VAL A 110 -0.81 0.73 -11.88
CA VAL A 110 -1.32 0.03 -13.07
C VAL A 110 -1.97 1.00 -14.05
N LEU A 111 -2.81 1.93 -13.58
CA LEU A 111 -3.50 2.91 -14.43
C LEU A 111 -2.52 3.83 -15.15
N ILE A 112 -1.50 4.31 -14.44
CA ILE A 112 -0.42 5.12 -15.02
C ILE A 112 0.35 4.30 -16.06
N SER A 113 0.79 3.09 -15.69
CA SER A 113 1.57 2.23 -16.61
C SER A 113 0.80 1.93 -17.91
N LYS A 114 -0.51 1.66 -17.83
CA LYS A 114 -1.35 1.40 -19.00
C LYS A 114 -1.41 2.59 -19.96
N ARG A 115 -1.52 3.81 -19.42
CA ARG A 115 -1.60 5.03 -20.23
C ARG A 115 -0.25 5.43 -20.80
N ASP A 116 0.85 5.22 -20.08
CA ASP A 116 2.21 5.43 -20.59
C ASP A 116 2.52 4.51 -21.78
N ILE A 117 2.04 3.26 -21.73
CA ILE A 117 2.14 2.31 -22.85
C ILE A 117 1.32 2.79 -24.04
N SER A 118 0.08 3.25 -23.80
CA SER A 118 -0.79 3.78 -24.86
C SER A 118 -0.19 5.00 -25.56
N SER A 119 0.47 5.90 -24.81
CA SER A 119 1.11 7.11 -25.36
C SER A 119 2.41 6.83 -26.10
N LYS A 120 3.04 5.67 -25.90
CA LYS A 120 4.27 5.25 -26.60
C LYS A 120 4.03 4.42 -27.86
N ILE A 121 2.85 3.84 -27.98
CA ILE A 121 2.45 2.99 -29.12
C ILE A 121 1.82 3.84 -30.25
N MET A 122 1.34 5.04 -29.95
CA MET A 122 1.01 6.08 -30.94
C MET A 122 2.25 6.91 -31.29
#